data_AF-A0A935H328-F1
#
_entry.id   AF-A0A935H328-F1
#
_cell.length_a   1.000
_cell.length_b   1.000
_cell.length_c   1.000
_cell.angle_alpha   90.00
_cell.angle_beta   90.00
_cell.angle_gamma   90.00
#
_symmetry.space_group_name_H-M   'P 1'
#
loop_
_entity.id
_entity.type
_entity.pdbx_description
1 polymer ?
#
loop_
_entity_poly.entity_id
_entity_poly.type
_entity_poly.pdbx_seq_one_letter_code
_entity_poly.pdbx_strand_id
1 'polypeptide(L)'
;MRLSTRGRFAITAMIDLALRQTPTPVPLVDLAVRHRISLSYLEQMFARLRQHGLVESTRGPGGGYTLARKASTITVADIVGAIEEADDERSAAQPLESTSSAQAMTQDLWDALHSTVQAYMQTITLQSLAAEQQAKGFQVQERKPVQKGVFQKPQTQQARPSVPNSVFALAQAWGVKA
;
A
#
# COMPACT_ATOMS: atom_id res chain seq x y z
N MET A 1 23.82 -2.62 -4.74
CA MET A 1 22.84 -2.24 -3.69
C MET A 1 23.39 -1.13 -2.79
N ARG A 2 22.69 0.00 -2.67
CA ARG A 2 23.01 1.09 -1.74
C ARG A 2 21.91 1.18 -0.69
N LEU A 3 22.25 1.34 0.59
CA LEU A 3 21.23 1.60 1.61
C LEU A 3 20.91 3.09 1.62
N SER A 4 19.93 3.50 0.81
CA SER A 4 19.50 4.89 0.72
C SER A 4 18.42 5.23 1.77
N THR A 5 18.12 6.53 1.91
CA THR A 5 16.97 7.00 2.69
C THR A 5 15.65 6.38 2.21
N ARG A 6 15.54 6.07 0.91
CA ARG A 6 14.36 5.41 0.32
C ARG A 6 14.22 3.97 0.82
N GLY A 7 15.32 3.23 0.85
CA GLY A 7 15.37 1.88 1.43
C GLY A 7 14.90 1.86 2.89
N ARG A 8 15.35 2.84 3.69
CA ARG A 8 14.86 3.00 5.08
C ARG A 8 13.35 3.21 5.15
N PHE A 9 12.80 4.09 4.32
CA PHE A 9 11.35 4.32 4.30
C PHE A 9 10.57 3.07 3.88
N ALA A 10 11.13 2.27 2.97
CA ALA A 10 10.51 1.04 2.52
C ALA A 10 10.44 -0.01 3.62
N ILE A 11 11.56 -0.19 4.31
CA ILE A 11 11.67 -1.11 5.44
C ILE A 11 10.65 -0.70 6.51
N THR A 12 10.57 0.59 6.87
CA THR A 12 9.59 1.09 7.83
C THR A 12 8.15 0.79 7.40
N ALA A 13 7.81 1.02 6.12
CA ALA A 13 6.47 0.75 5.61
C ALA A 13 6.15 -0.76 5.57
N MET A 14 7.11 -1.60 5.21
CA MET A 14 6.96 -3.07 5.22
C MET A 14 6.81 -3.62 6.63
N ILE A 15 7.54 -3.06 7.61
CA ILE A 15 7.36 -3.39 9.03
C ILE A 15 5.94 -3.04 9.48
N ASP A 16 5.39 -1.89 9.06
CA ASP A 16 4.02 -1.51 9.39
C ASP A 16 2.97 -2.52 8.89
N LEU A 17 3.19 -3.07 7.69
CA LEU A 17 2.34 -4.15 7.17
C LEU A 17 2.52 -5.44 7.98
N ALA A 18 3.76 -5.81 8.30
CA ALA A 18 4.09 -7.05 9.01
C ALA A 18 3.64 -7.07 10.47
N LEU A 19 3.54 -5.90 11.11
CA LEU A 19 3.10 -5.78 12.49
C LEU A 19 1.61 -6.05 12.69
N ARG A 20 0.83 -6.09 11.60
CA ARG A 20 -0.61 -6.34 11.66
C ARG A 20 -0.86 -7.84 11.79
N GLN A 21 -1.61 -8.20 12.84
CA GLN A 21 -1.94 -9.60 13.13
C GLN A 21 -3.01 -10.16 12.17
N THR A 22 -3.76 -9.27 11.49
CA THR A 22 -4.83 -9.63 10.58
C THR A 22 -4.45 -9.33 9.11
N PRO A 23 -4.90 -10.17 8.16
CA PRO A 23 -4.62 -9.99 6.72
C PRO A 23 -5.48 -8.88 6.09
N THR A 24 -5.69 -7.77 6.80
CA THR A 24 -6.46 -6.64 6.30
C THR A 24 -5.60 -5.76 5.40
N PRO A 25 -6.05 -5.43 4.17
CA PRO A 25 -5.35 -4.49 3.30
C PRO A 25 -5.15 -3.12 3.96
N VAL A 26 -3.96 -2.56 3.78
CA VAL A 26 -3.58 -1.26 4.35
C VAL A 26 -3.53 -0.21 3.25
N PRO A 27 -4.36 0.84 3.29
CA PRO A 27 -4.29 1.89 2.28
C PRO A 27 -3.03 2.74 2.46
N LEU A 28 -2.37 3.10 1.36
CA LEU A 28 -1.14 3.90 1.39
C LEU A 28 -1.36 5.29 2.00
N VAL A 29 -2.58 5.82 1.94
CA VAL A 29 -2.94 7.09 2.58
C VAL A 29 -2.72 7.02 4.10
N ASP A 30 -3.05 5.91 4.74
CA ASP A 30 -2.86 5.75 6.18
C ASP A 30 -1.36 5.63 6.52
N LEU A 31 -0.60 4.93 5.68
CA LEU A 31 0.86 4.82 5.82
C LEU A 31 1.54 6.18 5.63
N ALA A 32 1.09 6.98 4.65
CA ALA A 32 1.59 8.32 4.35
C ALA A 32 1.45 9.24 5.58
N VAL A 33 0.27 9.25 6.19
CA VAL A 33 -0.01 10.05 7.39
C VAL A 33 0.82 9.58 8.58
N ARG A 34 0.87 8.26 8.83
CA ARG A 34 1.56 7.68 9.99
C ARG A 34 3.06 7.93 9.96
N HIS A 35 3.68 7.75 8.80
CA HIS A 35 5.13 7.86 8.64
C HIS A 35 5.58 9.23 8.15
N ARG A 36 4.64 10.17 7.93
CA ARG A 36 4.89 11.51 7.38
C ARG A 36 5.66 11.46 6.05
N ILE A 37 5.26 10.54 5.19
CA ILE A 37 5.82 10.33 3.85
C ILE A 37 4.75 10.75 2.84
N SER A 38 5.14 11.38 1.73
CA SER A 38 4.17 11.74 0.70
C SER A 38 3.54 10.50 0.06
N LEU A 39 2.25 10.59 -0.26
CA LEU A 39 1.50 9.48 -0.86
C LEU A 39 2.12 9.02 -2.18
N SER A 40 2.47 9.96 -3.07
CA SER A 40 3.08 9.65 -4.36
C SER A 40 4.39 8.87 -4.22
N TYR A 41 5.18 9.18 -3.18
CA TYR A 41 6.44 8.47 -2.94
C TYR A 41 6.19 7.03 -2.50
N LEU A 42 5.23 6.82 -1.60
CA LEU A 42 4.80 5.48 -1.22
C LEU A 42 4.23 4.70 -2.40
N GLU A 43 3.42 5.31 -3.25
CA GLU A 43 2.88 4.67 -4.46
C GLU A 43 4.00 4.18 -5.38
N GLN A 44 5.03 4.99 -5.60
CA GLN A 44 6.19 4.59 -6.41
C GLN A 44 6.94 3.41 -5.79
N MET A 45 7.17 3.43 -4.48
CA MET A 45 7.86 2.35 -3.77
C MET A 45 7.03 1.06 -3.78
N PHE A 46 5.74 1.15 -3.47
CA PHE A 46 4.85 -0.02 -3.42
C PHE A 46 4.55 -0.62 -4.78
N ALA A 47 4.55 0.19 -5.85
CA ALA A 47 4.50 -0.32 -7.21
C ALA A 47 5.68 -1.27 -7.50
N ARG A 48 6.89 -0.93 -7.03
CA ARG A 48 8.08 -1.77 -7.19
C ARG A 48 8.06 -3.00 -6.29
N LEU A 49 7.75 -2.83 -5.01
CA LEU A 49 7.59 -3.96 -4.09
C LEU A 49 6.55 -4.96 -4.61
N ARG A 50 5.50 -4.49 -5.29
CA ARG A 50 4.51 -5.34 -5.95
C ARG A 50 5.08 -6.06 -7.18
N GLN A 51 5.89 -5.40 -8.01
CA GLN A 51 6.55 -6.02 -9.15
C GLN A 51 7.46 -7.18 -8.73
N HIS A 52 8.17 -7.04 -7.61
CA HIS A 52 9.00 -8.10 -7.03
C HIS A 52 8.19 -9.14 -6.21
N GLY A 53 6.86 -9.02 -6.18
CA GLY A 53 5.98 -9.95 -5.47
C GLY A 53 6.23 -9.99 -3.97
N LEU A 54 6.60 -8.86 -3.36
CA LEU A 54 6.72 -8.70 -1.91
C LEU A 54 5.40 -8.24 -1.27
N VAL A 55 4.58 -7.50 -2.03
CA VAL A 55 3.26 -7.01 -1.62
C VAL A 55 2.21 -7.26 -2.70
N GLU A 56 0.96 -7.42 -2.28
CA GLU A 56 -0.20 -7.50 -3.16
C GLU A 56 -1.12 -6.29 -2.96
N SER A 57 -1.72 -5.82 -4.05
CA SER A 57 -2.67 -4.71 -4.03
C SER A 57 -4.11 -5.21 -4.15
N THR A 58 -4.96 -4.88 -3.19
CA THR A 58 -6.41 -5.09 -3.26
C THR A 58 -7.09 -3.79 -3.67
N ARG A 59 -7.89 -3.82 -4.74
CA ARG A 59 -8.64 -2.65 -5.24
C ARG A 59 -10.01 -2.54 -4.55
N GLY A 60 -10.58 -1.33 -4.58
CA GLY A 60 -11.93 -1.06 -4.10
C GLY A 60 -11.99 -0.43 -2.70
N PRO A 61 -13.20 -0.16 -2.18
CA PRO A 61 -13.38 0.45 -0.86
C PRO A 61 -12.81 -0.44 0.25
N GLY A 62 -11.90 0.11 1.07
CA GLY A 62 -11.17 -0.67 2.08
C GLY A 62 -10.01 -1.51 1.52
N GLY A 63 -9.69 -1.32 0.24
CA GLY A 63 -8.50 -1.88 -0.39
C GLY A 63 -7.21 -1.21 0.08
N GLY A 64 -6.09 -1.71 -0.42
CA GLY A 64 -4.77 -1.32 0.04
C GLY A 64 -3.73 -2.38 -0.32
N TYR A 65 -2.68 -2.46 0.49
CA TYR A 65 -1.61 -3.42 0.32
C TYR A 65 -1.55 -4.43 1.46
N THR A 66 -1.18 -5.65 1.12
CA THR A 66 -0.88 -6.75 2.05
C THR A 66 0.45 -7.39 1.67
N LEU A 67 1.06 -8.17 2.57
CA LEU A 67 2.26 -8.94 2.23
C LEU A 67 1.88 -10.08 1.30
N ALA A 68 2.61 -10.21 0.18
CA ALA A 68 2.41 -11.29 -0.79
C ALA A 68 3.00 -12.62 -0.31
N ARG A 69 3.99 -12.55 0.57
CA ARG A 69 4.73 -13.70 1.12
C ARG A 69 4.75 -13.61 2.63
N LYS A 70 5.11 -14.71 3.30
CA LYS A 70 5.28 -14.73 4.75
C LYS A 70 6.38 -13.75 5.16
N ALA A 71 6.18 -13.00 6.25
CA ALA A 71 7.20 -12.09 6.77
C ALA A 71 8.53 -12.80 7.11
N SER A 72 8.48 -14.10 7.39
CA SER A 72 9.64 -14.96 7.65
C SER A 72 10.51 -15.21 6.41
N THR A 73 9.94 -15.07 5.20
CA THR A 73 10.63 -15.33 3.93
C THR A 73 11.06 -14.05 3.22
N ILE A 74 10.68 -12.88 3.74
CA ILE A 74 11.04 -11.58 3.18
C ILE A 74 12.24 -11.07 3.96
N THR A 75 13.36 -10.86 3.29
CA THR A 75 14.58 -10.31 3.91
C THR A 75 14.66 -8.80 3.70
N VAL A 76 15.50 -8.13 4.49
CA VAL A 76 15.80 -6.71 4.27
C VAL A 76 16.46 -6.50 2.90
N ALA A 77 17.29 -7.45 2.47
CA ALA A 77 17.92 -7.41 1.16
C ALA A 77 16.88 -7.41 0.02
N ASP A 78 15.82 -8.21 0.13
CA ASP A 78 14.75 -8.24 -0.88
C ASP A 78 14.04 -6.89 -1.01
N ILE A 79 13.75 -6.24 0.13
CA ILE A 79 13.05 -4.95 0.18
C ILE A 79 13.90 -3.84 -0.45
N VAL A 80 15.18 -3.78 -0.08
CA VAL A 80 16.09 -2.73 -0.56
C VAL A 80 16.46 -2.99 -2.03
N GLY A 81 16.74 -4.24 -2.41
CA GLY A 81 17.01 -4.62 -3.81
C GLY A 81 15.87 -4.20 -4.74
N ALA A 82 14.62 -4.53 -4.38
CA ALA A 82 13.43 -4.20 -5.17
C ALA A 82 13.24 -2.69 -5.42
N ILE A 83 13.85 -1.82 -4.63
CA ILE A 83 13.65 -0.37 -4.70
C ILE A 83 14.82 0.35 -5.34
N GLU A 84 16.03 -0.12 -5.09
CA GLU A 84 17.27 0.51 -5.57
C GLU A 84 17.62 0.10 -7.01
N GLU A 85 17.24 -1.10 -7.46
CA GLU A 85 17.49 -1.55 -8.85
C GLU A 85 16.93 -0.57 -9.90
N ALA A 86 15.81 0.11 -9.59
CA ALA A 86 15.20 1.09 -10.47
C ALA A 86 16.02 2.39 -10.67
N ASP A 87 16.94 2.70 -9.75
CA ASP A 87 17.80 3.88 -9.86
C ASP A 87 19.09 3.53 -10.63
N ASP A 88 19.60 2.30 -10.48
CA ASP A 88 20.69 1.78 -11.32
C ASP A 88 20.28 1.66 -12.79
N GLU A 89 19.06 1.18 -13.10
CA GLU A 89 18.55 1.15 -14.49
C GLU A 89 18.51 2.54 -15.16
N ARG A 90 18.24 3.60 -14.39
CA ARG A 90 18.24 4.98 -14.91
C ARG A 90 19.65 5.54 -15.06
N SER A 91 20.58 5.16 -14.19
CA SER A 91 21.96 5.61 -14.24
C SER A 91 22.80 4.84 -15.28
N ALA A 92 22.48 3.58 -15.56
CA ALA A 92 23.16 2.74 -16.56
C ALA A 92 22.96 3.22 -18.02
N ALA A 93 22.06 4.18 -18.25
CA ALA A 93 21.88 4.82 -19.55
C ALA A 93 23.06 5.71 -19.98
N GLN A 94 24.08 5.91 -19.14
CA GLN A 94 25.33 6.58 -19.52
C GLN A 94 26.47 5.56 -19.65
N PRO A 95 27.04 5.36 -20.86
CA PRO A 95 28.23 4.53 -21.03
C PRO A 95 29.40 5.22 -20.34
N LEU A 96 29.90 4.65 -19.24
CA LEU A 96 31.15 5.10 -18.65
C LEU A 96 32.30 4.33 -19.31
N GLU A 97 33.01 5.05 -20.17
CA GLU A 97 34.23 4.63 -20.85
C GLU A 97 35.35 4.26 -19.85
N SER A 98 36.05 3.15 -20.17
CA SER A 98 37.42 2.77 -19.78
C SER A 98 37.85 2.98 -18.30
N THR A 99 37.69 1.93 -17.49
CA THR A 99 38.27 1.86 -16.13
C THR A 99 39.80 1.74 -16.17
N SER A 100 40.47 2.66 -15.47
CA SER A 100 41.92 2.63 -15.20
C SER A 100 42.28 1.47 -14.24
N SER A 101 43.48 0.89 -14.34
CA SER A 101 43.89 -0.25 -13.48
C SER A 101 43.88 0.06 -11.98
N ALA A 102 44.02 1.34 -11.58
CA ALA A 102 43.90 1.77 -10.19
C ALA A 102 42.44 1.74 -9.69
N GLN A 103 41.47 1.98 -10.58
CA GLN A 103 40.05 1.81 -10.26
C GLN A 103 39.73 0.33 -10.04
N ALA A 104 40.32 -0.58 -10.82
CA ALA A 104 40.12 -2.03 -10.64
C ALA A 104 40.58 -2.52 -9.25
N MET A 105 41.74 -2.05 -8.75
CA MET A 105 42.24 -2.46 -7.42
C MET A 105 41.33 -2.02 -6.26
N THR A 106 40.66 -0.88 -6.39
CA THR A 106 39.71 -0.39 -5.37
C THR A 106 38.32 -0.97 -5.56
N GLN A 107 37.97 -1.36 -6.79
CA GLN A 107 36.70 -1.98 -7.13
C GLN A 107 36.51 -3.32 -6.40
N ASP A 108 37.54 -4.18 -6.36
CA ASP A 108 37.46 -5.47 -5.66
C ASP A 108 37.13 -5.30 -4.16
N LEU A 109 37.72 -4.30 -3.52
CA LEU A 109 37.43 -3.97 -2.12
C LEU A 109 35.99 -3.47 -1.94
N TRP A 110 35.51 -2.62 -2.84
CA TRP A 110 34.13 -2.14 -2.83
C TRP A 110 33.13 -3.25 -3.07
N ASP A 111 33.41 -4.18 -3.97
CA ASP A 111 32.55 -5.33 -4.27
C ASP A 111 32.51 -6.33 -3.11
N ALA A 112 33.64 -6.56 -2.44
CA ALA A 112 33.69 -7.38 -1.23
C ALA A 112 32.90 -6.76 -0.07
N LEU A 113 33.02 -5.44 0.14
CA LEU A 113 32.22 -4.72 1.12
C LEU A 113 30.73 -4.79 0.76
N HIS A 114 30.41 -4.58 -0.52
CA HIS A 114 29.06 -4.61 -1.02
C HIS A 114 28.38 -5.97 -0.77
N SER A 115 29.09 -7.05 -1.11
CA SER A 115 28.66 -8.43 -0.91
C SER A 115 28.47 -8.75 0.57
N THR A 116 29.36 -8.27 1.44
CA THR A 116 29.27 -8.48 2.89
C THR A 116 28.03 -7.80 3.48
N VAL A 117 27.78 -6.54 3.09
CA VAL A 117 26.59 -5.79 3.54
C VAL A 117 25.31 -6.44 3.02
N GLN A 118 25.30 -6.91 1.76
CA GLN A 118 24.17 -7.63 1.19
C GLN A 118 23.90 -8.95 1.93
N ALA A 119 24.93 -9.76 2.16
CA ALA A 119 24.83 -11.02 2.90
C ALA A 119 24.28 -10.79 4.31
N TYR A 120 24.75 -9.74 5.00
CA TYR A 120 24.20 -9.38 6.30
C TYR A 120 22.70 -9.03 6.22
N MET A 121 22.27 -8.21 5.25
CA MET A 121 20.85 -7.87 5.09
C MET A 121 19.96 -9.08 4.70
N GLN A 122 20.52 -10.10 4.05
CA GLN A 122 19.81 -11.36 3.76
C GLN A 122 19.55 -12.17 5.04
N THR A 123 20.39 -12.05 6.07
CA THR A 123 20.14 -12.75 7.35
C THR A 123 18.99 -12.15 8.16
N ILE A 124 18.60 -10.90 7.89
CA ILE A 124 17.58 -10.19 8.65
C ILE A 124 16.24 -10.32 7.93
N THR A 125 15.25 -10.89 8.63
CA THR A 125 13.90 -11.07 8.07
C THR A 125 12.95 -9.97 8.52
N LEU A 126 11.90 -9.75 7.74
CA LEU A 126 10.84 -8.83 8.10
C LEU A 126 10.13 -9.26 9.39
N GLN A 127 9.99 -10.58 9.60
CA GLN A 127 9.42 -11.11 10.85
C GLN A 127 10.27 -10.75 12.07
N SER A 128 11.59 -10.91 12.01
CA SER A 128 12.45 -10.58 13.15
C SER A 128 12.37 -9.09 13.49
N LEU A 129 12.33 -8.22 12.47
CA LEU A 129 12.15 -6.79 12.66
C LEU A 129 10.79 -6.44 13.27
N ALA A 130 9.72 -7.07 12.80
CA ALA A 130 8.39 -6.86 13.36
C ALA A 130 8.32 -7.33 14.83
N ALA A 131 8.88 -8.50 15.15
CA ALA A 131 8.93 -9.02 16.51
C ALA A 131 9.70 -8.09 17.47
N GLU A 132 10.82 -7.53 17.01
CA GLU A 132 11.60 -6.55 17.78
C GLU A 132 10.79 -5.28 18.08
N GLN A 133 10.02 -4.78 17.11
CA GLN A 133 9.16 -3.62 17.32
C GLN A 133 7.97 -3.92 18.26
N GLN A 134 7.41 -5.13 18.21
CA GLN A 134 6.39 -5.57 19.16
C GLN A 134 6.95 -5.63 20.58
N ALA A 135 8.16 -6.16 20.75
CA ALA A 135 8.85 -6.19 22.05
C ALA A 135 9.12 -4.78 22.59
N LYS A 136 9.37 -3.81 21.71
CA LYS A 136 9.51 -2.38 22.05
C LYS A 136 8.18 -1.66 22.35
N GLY A 137 7.05 -2.36 22.25
CA GLY A 137 5.73 -1.82 22.58
C GLY A 137 5.08 -0.99 21.48
N PHE A 138 5.50 -1.13 20.22
CA PHE A 138 4.89 -0.40 19.11
C PHE A 138 3.46 -0.91 18.85
N GLN A 139 2.45 -0.08 19.14
CA GLN A 139 1.05 -0.40 18.86
C GLN A 139 0.66 0.10 17.48
N VAL A 140 0.37 -0.83 16.57
CA VAL A 140 -0.28 -0.49 15.29
C VAL A 140 -1.72 -0.10 15.57
N GLN A 141 -2.09 1.14 15.25
CA GLN A 141 -3.48 1.57 15.29
C GLN A 141 -4.28 0.75 14.27
N GLU A 142 -5.13 -0.16 14.77
CA GLU A 142 -6.10 -0.89 13.98
C GLU A 142 -7.23 0.05 13.57
N ARG A 143 -7.56 0.06 12.27
CA ARG A 143 -8.68 0.83 11.76
C ARG A 143 -9.95 0.05 12.06
N LYS A 144 -10.84 0.57 12.91
CA LYS A 144 -12.20 0.04 13.05
C LYS A 144 -12.85 0.10 11.66
N PRO A 145 -13.39 -1.01 11.12
CA PRO A 145 -13.98 -0.99 9.79
C PRO A 145 -15.07 0.08 9.77
N VAL A 146 -14.99 1.01 8.81
CA VAL A 146 -16.06 2.00 8.60
C VAL A 146 -17.28 1.19 8.17
N GLN A 147 -18.20 0.94 9.10
CA GLN A 147 -19.53 0.44 8.77
C GLN A 147 -20.13 1.46 7.83
N LYS A 148 -20.24 1.10 6.54
CA LYS A 148 -21.00 1.92 5.60
C LYS A 148 -22.42 1.96 6.15
N GLY A 149 -22.90 3.16 6.45
CA GLY A 149 -24.32 3.43 6.47
C GLY A 149 -24.88 2.87 5.18
N VAL A 150 -25.79 1.90 5.30
CA VAL A 150 -26.59 1.42 4.18
C VAL A 150 -27.13 2.67 3.51
N PHE A 151 -26.83 2.88 2.23
CA PHE A 151 -27.54 3.88 1.43
C PHE A 151 -29.02 3.49 1.55
N GLN A 152 -29.75 4.12 2.47
CA GLN A 152 -31.20 3.99 2.51
C GLN A 152 -31.65 4.58 1.19
N LYS A 153 -32.12 3.70 0.28
CA LYS A 153 -32.82 4.17 -0.92
C LYS A 153 -33.84 5.21 -0.44
N PRO A 154 -33.86 6.42 -1.02
CA PRO A 154 -34.83 7.42 -0.62
C PRO A 154 -36.21 6.77 -0.78
N GLN A 155 -36.96 6.65 0.33
CA GLN A 155 -38.31 6.15 0.29
C GLN A 155 -39.09 7.10 -0.61
N THR A 156 -39.40 6.65 -1.82
CA THR A 156 -40.23 7.41 -2.74
C THR A 156 -41.61 7.48 -2.10
N GLN A 157 -41.93 8.60 -1.46
CA GLN A 157 -43.29 8.87 -1.04
C GLN A 157 -44.11 8.89 -2.32
N GLN A 158 -44.89 7.82 -2.53
CA GLN A 158 -45.86 7.78 -3.61
C GLN A 158 -46.91 8.84 -3.26
N ALA A 159 -46.77 10.03 -3.86
CA ALA A 159 -47.81 11.04 -3.83
C ALA A 159 -49.05 10.41 -4.48
N ARG A 160 -50.02 10.00 -3.66
CA ARG A 160 -51.32 9.56 -4.15
C ARG A 160 -51.98 10.80 -4.75
N PRO A 161 -52.26 10.85 -6.07
CA PRO A 161 -52.99 11.98 -6.62
C PRO A 161 -54.37 12.01 -5.95
N SER A 162 -54.73 13.15 -5.34
CA SER A 162 -56.02 13.40 -4.69
C SER A 162 -57.16 13.59 -5.71
N VAL A 163 -57.01 13.05 -6.91
CA VAL A 163 -57.94 13.25 -8.02
C VAL A 163 -58.76 11.96 -8.16
N PRO A 164 -60.09 12.04 -8.29
CA PRO A 164 -60.90 10.85 -8.48
C PRO A 164 -60.49 10.15 -9.78
N ASN A 165 -59.96 8.92 -9.70
CA ASN A 165 -59.56 8.11 -10.85
C ASN A 165 -60.76 7.53 -11.63
N SER A 166 -61.93 8.16 -11.55
CA SER A 166 -63.16 7.72 -12.22
C SER A 166 -64.01 8.92 -12.62
N VAL A 167 -64.51 8.89 -13.86
CA VAL A 167 -65.45 9.89 -14.40
C VAL A 167 -66.74 9.97 -13.57
N PHE A 168 -67.17 8.84 -12.98
CA PHE A 168 -68.33 8.80 -12.10
C PHE A 168 -68.07 9.49 -10.75
N ALA A 169 -66.84 9.40 -10.23
CA ALA A 169 -66.47 10.06 -8.98
C ALA A 169 -66.27 11.59 -9.16
N LEU A 170 -65.88 12.02 -10.37
CA LEU A 170 -65.84 13.44 -10.75
C LEU A 170 -67.25 14.04 -10.82
N ALA A 171 -68.24 13.31 -11.37
CA ALA A 171 -69.63 13.79 -11.48
C ALA A 171 -70.31 14.01 -10.11
N GLN A 172 -70.03 13.15 -9.13
CA GLN A 172 -70.54 13.33 -7.76
C GLN A 172 -69.90 14.51 -7.03
N ALA A 173 -68.62 14.80 -7.29
CA ALA A 173 -67.91 15.91 -6.65
C ALA A 173 -68.44 17.29 -7.10
N TRP A 174 -69.05 17.38 -8.30
CA TRP A 174 -69.58 18.64 -8.85
C TRP A 174 -71.11 18.75 -8.82
N GLY A 175 -71.81 17.83 -8.13
CA GLY A 175 -73.21 18.02 -7.77
C GLY A 175 -74.18 18.15 -8.95
N VAL A 176 -73.87 17.61 -10.13
CA VAL A 176 -74.79 17.61 -11.27
C VAL A 176 -75.80 16.48 -11.09
N LYS A 177 -77.01 16.83 -10.66
CA LYS A 177 -78.16 15.92 -10.76
C LYS A 177 -78.59 15.83 -12.23
N ALA A 178 -78.83 14.60 -12.68
CA ALA A 178 -79.42 14.29 -13.98
C ALA A 178 -80.85 14.86 -14.10
#